data_AF-A0A955HPR2-F1
#
_entry.id   AF-A0A955HPR2-F1
#
_cell.length_a   1.000
_cell.length_b   1.000
_cell.length_c   1.000
_cell.angle_alpha   90.00
_cell.angle_beta   90.00
_cell.angle_gamma   90.00
#
_symmetry.space_group_name_H-M   'P 1'
#
loop_
_entity.id
_entity.type
_entity.pdbx_description
1 polymer ?
#
loop_
_entity_poly.entity_id
_entity_poly.type
_entity_poly.pdbx_seq_one_letter_code
_entity_poly.pdbx_strand_id
1 'polypeptide(L)' 'MAGIASEVKAEVLAKVKAGQKVTELAKQYGISTKTIYNWLRGQVTEQVSYREYKRVMKENEDLKKILGVLTFELEKS' A
#
# COMPACT_ATOMS: atom_id res chain seq x y z
N MET A 1 19.96 -22.50 1.95
CA MET A 1 19.62 -21.61 0.82
C MET A 1 20.54 -20.40 0.94
N ALA A 2 21.55 -20.27 0.07
CA ALA A 2 22.42 -19.10 0.10
C ALA A 2 21.54 -17.87 -0.12
N GLY A 3 21.43 -17.01 0.90
CA GLY A 3 20.58 -15.83 0.84
C GLY A 3 21.10 -14.87 -0.22
N ILE A 4 20.20 -14.26 -0.99
CA ILE A 4 20.56 -13.10 -1.80
C ILE A 4 21.03 -12.01 -0.83
N ALA A 5 22.17 -11.39 -1.14
CA ALA A 5 22.74 -10.31 -0.35
C ALA A 5 21.72 -9.18 -0.14
N SER A 6 21.69 -8.62 1.07
CA SER A 6 20.77 -7.56 1.48
C SER A 6 20.83 -6.34 0.55
N GLU A 7 22.05 -6.03 0.08
CA GLU A 7 22.38 -4.91 -0.78
C GLU A 7 21.73 -5.08 -2.16
N VAL A 8 21.82 -6.30 -2.72
CA VAL A 8 21.20 -6.63 -4.01
C VAL A 8 19.68 -6.54 -3.93
N LYS A 9 19.09 -7.04 -2.83
CA LYS A 9 17.65 -6.91 -2.60
C LYS A 9 17.22 -5.44 -2.54
N ALA A 10 17.97 -4.61 -1.80
CA ALA A 10 17.66 -3.18 -1.67
C ALA A 10 17.77 -2.45 -3.02
N GLU A 11 18.82 -2.73 -3.79
CA GLU A 11 19.02 -2.14 -5.12
C GLU A 11 17.90 -2.52 -6.09
N VAL A 12 17.54 -3.81 -6.16
CA VAL A 12 16.46 -4.28 -7.04
C VAL A 12 15.12 -3.63 -6.66
N LEU A 13 14.81 -3.53 -5.37
CA LEU A 13 13.58 -2.86 -4.91
C LEU A 13 13.56 -1.36 -5.25
N ALA A 14 14.70 -0.66 -5.13
CA ALA A 14 14.80 0.74 -5.52
C ALA A 14 14.56 0.92 -7.02
N LYS A 15 15.13 0.06 -7.88
CA LYS A 15 14.93 0.09 -9.33
C LYS A 15 13.48 -0.22 -9.73
N VAL A 16 12.83 -1.16 -9.05
CA VAL A 16 11.39 -1.42 -9.26
C VAL A 16 10.55 -0.19 -8.90
N LYS A 17 10.83 0.47 -7.77
CA LYS A 17 10.13 1.70 -7.36
C LYS A 17 10.35 2.85 -8.33
N ALA A 18 11.51 2.90 -8.98
CA ALA A 18 11.82 3.85 -10.06
C ALA A 18 11.12 3.53 -11.41
N GLY A 19 10.33 2.46 -11.48
CA GLY A 19 9.51 2.11 -12.65
C GLY A 19 10.14 1.08 -13.60
N GLN A 20 11.29 0.48 -13.27
CA GLN A 20 11.88 -0.56 -14.09
C GLN A 20 11.05 -1.87 -14.05
N LYS A 21 11.06 -2.61 -15.16
CA LYS A 21 10.28 -3.85 -15.29
C LYS A 21 10.88 -4.96 -14.44
N VAL A 22 10.05 -5.59 -13.60
CA VAL A 22 10.44 -6.74 -12.75
C VAL A 22 11.01 -7.90 -13.57
N THR A 23 10.50 -8.12 -14.79
CA THR A 23 10.97 -9.18 -15.70
C THR A 23 12.39 -8.95 -16.22
N GLU A 24 12.79 -7.69 -16.40
CA GLU A 24 14.12 -7.31 -16.86
C GLU A 24 15.13 -7.40 -15.71
N LEU A 25 14.77 -6.84 -14.55
CA LEU A 25 15.56 -6.95 -13.33
C LEU A 25 15.77 -8.40 -12.89
N ALA A 26 14.74 -9.25 -13.00
CA ALA A 26 14.84 -10.69 -12.75
C ALA A 26 15.94 -11.35 -13.59
N LYS A 27 16.01 -11.02 -14.88
CA LYS A 27 17.04 -11.55 -15.79
C LYS A 27 18.42 -10.98 -15.46
N GLN A 28 18.51 -9.67 -15.26
CA GLN A 28 19.77 -8.97 -14.99
C GLN A 28 20.47 -9.48 -13.72
N TYR A 29 19.70 -9.74 -12.66
CA TYR A 29 20.23 -10.15 -11.36
C TYR A 29 20.18 -11.67 -11.14
N GLY A 30 19.67 -12.44 -12.10
CA GLY A 30 19.51 -13.91 -11.95
C GLY A 30 18.51 -14.31 -10.86
N ILE A 31 17.50 -13.46 -10.61
CA ILE A 31 16.51 -13.65 -9.55
C ILE A 31 15.17 -14.01 -10.19
N SER A 32 14.42 -14.95 -9.60
CA SER A 32 13.08 -15.24 -10.10
C SER A 32 12.15 -14.03 -9.92
N THR A 33 11.29 -13.74 -10.90
CA THR A 33 10.28 -12.68 -10.79
C THR A 33 9.40 -12.87 -9.54
N LYS A 34 9.06 -14.13 -9.21
CA LYS A 34 8.32 -14.51 -8.00
C LYS A 34 9.01 -14.02 -6.73
N THR A 35 10.34 -14.12 -6.65
CA THR A 35 11.12 -13.64 -5.49
C THR A 35 10.99 -12.13 -5.34
N ILE A 36 11.09 -11.38 -6.43
CA ILE A 36 10.97 -9.91 -6.42
C ILE A 36 9.56 -9.50 -5.97
N TYR A 37 8.51 -10.13 -6.48
CA TYR A 37 7.14 -9.88 -6.04
C TYR A 37 6.89 -10.24 -4.58
N ASN A 38 7.51 -11.31 -4.07
CA ASN A 38 7.43 -11.66 -2.64
C ASN A 38 8.07 -10.58 -1.77
N TRP A 39 9.19 -9.99 -2.19
CA TRP A 39 9.80 -8.87 -1.47
C TRP A 39 8.93 -7.63 -1.47
N LEU A 40 8.31 -7.29 -2.61
CA LEU A 40 7.36 -6.17 -2.70
C LEU A 40 6.15 -6.40 -1.78
N ARG A 41 5.60 -7.61 -1.77
CA ARG A 41 4.50 -7.99 -0.86
C ARG A 41 4.90 -7.83 0.60
N GLY A 42 6.12 -8.23 0.96
CA GLY A 42 6.65 -8.11 2.32
C GLY A 42 6.96 -6.67 2.77
N GLN A 43 7.04 -5.70 1.85
CA GLN A 43 7.15 -4.27 2.19
C GLN A 43 5.80 -3.59 2.44
N VAL A 44 4.68 -4.28 2.23
CA VAL A 44 3.36 -3.76 2.61
C VAL A 44 3.25 -3.83 4.13
N THR A 45 3.72 -2.77 4.81
CA THR A 45 3.65 -2.62 6.27
C THR A 45 2.25 -2.27 6.74
N GLU A 46 1.43 -1.70 5.87
CA GLU A 46 0.04 -1.36 6.15
C GLU A 46 -0.89 -2.39 5.50
N GLN A 47 -1.07 -3.53 6.15
CA GLN A 47 -2.32 -4.25 5.96
C GLN A 47 -3.39 -3.44 6.67
N VAL A 48 -4.06 -2.54 5.95
CA VAL A 48 -5.26 -1.88 6.48
C VAL A 48 -6.21 -2.99 6.91
N SER A 49 -6.43 -3.14 8.23
CA SER A 49 -7.33 -4.16 8.71
C SER A 49 -8.71 -3.87 8.13
N TYR A 50 -9.39 -4.89 7.61
CA TYR A 50 -10.76 -4.74 7.15
C TYR A 50 -11.66 -4.08 8.22
N ARG A 51 -11.36 -4.34 9.50
CA ARG A 51 -12.02 -3.70 10.65
C ARG A 51 -11.74 -2.20 10.75
N GLU A 52 -10.50 -1.77 10.52
CA GLU A 52 -10.12 -0.35 10.52
C GLU A 52 -10.75 0.38 9.35
N TYR A 53 -10.72 -0.22 8.15
CA TYR A 53 -11.41 0.31 6.97
C TYR A 53 -12.92 0.53 7.24
N LYS A 54 -13.59 -0.49 7.81
CA LYS A 54 -15.02 -0.40 8.15
C LYS A 54 -15.31 0.63 9.25
N ARG A 55 -14.41 0.81 10.22
CA ARG A 55 -14.53 1.84 11.26
C ARG A 55 -14.49 3.23 10.63
N VAL A 56 -13.48 3.54 9.82
CA VAL A 56 -13.32 4.84 9.17
C VAL A 56 -14.51 5.16 8.24
N MET A 57 -15.01 4.16 7.51
CA MET A 57 -16.20 4.33 6.68
C MET A 57 -17.44 4.73 7.49
N LYS A 58 -17.63 4.13 8.68
CA LYS A 58 -18.74 4.48 9.57
C LYS A 58 -18.57 5.87 10.17
N GLU A 59 -17.37 6.22 10.63
CA GLU A 59 -17.07 7.55 11.16
C GLU A 59 -17.34 8.64 10.11
N ASN A 60 -16.98 8.42 8.85
CA ASN A 60 -17.28 9.34 7.76
C ASN A 60 -18.79 9.49 7.49
N GLU A 61 -19.54 8.38 7.55
CA GLU A 61 -21.00 8.41 7.40
C GLU A 61 -21.68 9.23 8.52
N ASP A 62 -21.25 9.02 9.77
CA ASP A 62 -21.79 9.72 10.93
C ASP A 62 -21.45 11.22 10.89
N LEU A 63 -20.23 11.57 10.48
CA LEU A 63 -19.83 12.97 10.26
C LEU A 63 -20.71 13.66 9.21
N LYS A 64 -20.99 12.99 8.09
CA LYS A 64 -21.88 13.53 7.05
C LYS A 64 -23.30 13.78 7.55
N LYS A 65 -23.83 12.91 8.42
CA LYS A 65 -25.16 13.10 9.03
C LYS A 65 -25.17 14.34 9.93
N ILE A 66 -24.17 14.48 10.79
CA ILE A 66 -24.03 15.63 11.69
C ILE A 66 -23.94 16.93 10.88
N LEU A 67 -23.10 16.93 9.84
CA LEU A 67 -22.96 18.07 8.91
C LEU A 67 -24.30 18.44 8.26
N GLY A 68 -25.07 17.46 7.81
CA GLY A 68 -26.39 17.69 7.21
C GLY A 68 -27.36 18.36 8.18
N VAL A 69 -27.43 17.89 9.43
CA VAL A 69 -28.27 18.47 10.48
C VAL A 69 -27.85 19.92 10.78
N LEU A 70 -26.55 20.15 10.99
CA LEU A 70 -26.02 21.49 11.28
C LEU A 70 -26.29 22.47 10.13
N THR A 71 -26.10 22.03 8.88
CA THR A 71 -26.35 22.87 7.70
C THR A 71 -27.83 23.25 7.62
N PHE A 72 -28.73 22.30 7.88
CA PHE A 72 -30.16 22.55 7.88
C PHE A 72 -30.62 23.49 9.01
N GLU A 73 -30.01 23.41 10.19
CA GLU A 73 -30.28 24.34 11.29
C GLU A 73 -29.79 25.76 10.98
N LEU A 74 -28.62 25.89 10.33
CA LEU A 74 -28.09 27.17 9.88
C LEU A 74 -28.95 27.81 8.79
N GLU A 75 -29.52 27.04 7.87
CA GLU A 75 -30.44 27.56 6.84
C GLU A 75 -31.79 28.03 7.38
N LYS A 76 -32.19 27.57 8.58
CA LYS A 76 -33.44 27.96 9.25
C LYS A 76 -33.31 29.20 10.13
N SER A 77 -32.09 29.65 10.41
CA SER A 77 -31.76 30.79 11.28
C SER A 77 -31.56 32.05 10.45
#